data_AF-A0A8E0RWN8-F1
#
_entry.id   AF-A0A8E0RWN8-F1
#
_cell.length_a   1.000
_cell.length_b   1.000
_cell.length_c   1.000
_cell.angle_alpha   90.00
_cell.angle_beta   90.00
_cell.angle_gamma   90.00
#
_symmetry.space_group_name_H-M   'P 1'
#
loop_
_entity.id
_entity.type
_entity.pdbx_description
1 polymer ?
#
loop_
_entity_poly.entity_id
_entity_poly.type
_entity_poly.pdbx_seq_one_letter_code
_entity_poly.pdbx_strand_id
1 'polypeptide(L)'
;MLIHNGYVHLAFNCLLQLVLGTLLELVHKFWRCGLVYLLGVIAGSLAHSVSDPYVLLAGASGGCYALIGAHLATIIMNWKAMQEGWLSNPVNFLSSGVVRLILILLLGGGDTGFAIYARLTNPQATRVGFSAHLGGFGAGVLVGVPILRNLKVERWEKVCFWVCIVLVSCFAIAAVLFNVFCAKAGMCPASVL
;
A
#
# COMPACT_ATOMS: atom_id res chain seq x y z
N MET A 1 8.76 7.05 -6.65
CA MET A 1 7.81 6.41 -7.58
C MET A 1 8.46 5.89 -8.85
N LEU A 2 9.17 6.72 -9.64
CA LEU A 2 9.67 6.30 -10.97
C LEU A 2 11.10 5.72 -10.97
N ILE A 3 11.91 6.06 -9.95
CA ILE A 3 13.29 5.57 -9.80
C ILE A 3 13.27 4.21 -9.12
N HIS A 4 14.03 3.23 -9.65
CA HIS A 4 14.09 1.87 -9.12
C HIS A 4 15.54 1.41 -8.98
N ASN A 5 15.82 0.64 -7.94
CA ASN A 5 17.14 0.11 -7.66
C ASN A 5 17.24 -1.37 -8.07
N GLY A 6 17.61 -1.60 -9.33
CA GLY A 6 17.80 -2.93 -9.91
C GLY A 6 16.58 -3.47 -10.68
N TYR A 7 16.88 -4.27 -11.71
CA TYR A 7 15.88 -4.81 -12.64
C TYR A 7 14.89 -5.77 -11.98
N VAL A 8 15.35 -6.58 -11.02
CA VAL A 8 14.49 -7.53 -10.28
C VAL A 8 13.44 -6.79 -9.46
N HIS A 9 13.84 -5.76 -8.71
CA HIS A 9 12.91 -4.92 -7.94
C HIS A 9 11.92 -4.18 -8.85
N LEU A 10 12.36 -3.67 -9.99
CA LEU A 10 11.46 -3.05 -10.97
C LEU A 10 10.44 -4.08 -11.50
N ALA A 11 10.90 -5.26 -11.90
CA ALA A 11 10.04 -6.32 -12.45
C ALA A 11 8.97 -6.76 -11.44
N PHE A 12 9.33 -6.93 -10.17
CA PHE A 12 8.36 -7.26 -9.11
C PHE A 12 7.35 -6.13 -8.87
N ASN A 13 7.78 -4.86 -8.84
CA ASN A 13 6.85 -3.74 -8.72
C ASN A 13 5.87 -3.67 -9.90
N CYS A 14 6.35 -3.85 -11.13
CA CYS A 14 5.50 -3.91 -12.31
C CYS A 14 4.51 -5.08 -12.25
N LEU A 15 4.96 -6.27 -11.84
CA LEU A 15 4.11 -7.44 -11.67
C LEU A 15 3.01 -7.18 -10.63
N LEU A 16 3.38 -6.68 -9.45
CA LEU A 16 2.45 -6.32 -8.39
C LEU A 16 1.42 -5.31 -8.88
N GLN A 17 1.87 -4.25 -9.54
CA GLN A 17 1.00 -3.18 -10.01
C GLN A 17 0.06 -3.65 -11.12
N LEU A 18 0.53 -4.46 -12.06
CA LEU A 18 -0.31 -5.02 -13.13
C LEU A 18 -1.34 -6.00 -12.56
N VAL A 19 -0.92 -6.97 -11.75
CA VAL A 19 -1.84 -7.98 -11.21
C VAL A 19 -2.83 -7.37 -10.23
N LEU A 20 -2.34 -6.68 -9.19
CA LEU A 20 -3.19 -6.15 -8.13
C LEU A 20 -3.98 -4.92 -8.59
N GLY A 21 -3.36 -4.06 -9.41
CA GLY A 21 -4.01 -2.88 -9.98
C GLY A 21 -5.17 -3.30 -10.87
N THR A 22 -4.93 -4.16 -11.86
CA THR A 22 -5.99 -4.59 -12.80
C THR A 22 -7.17 -5.21 -12.05
N LEU A 23 -6.93 -6.08 -11.06
CA LEU A 23 -8.01 -6.69 -10.27
C LEU A 23 -8.83 -5.65 -9.48
N LEU A 24 -8.20 -4.59 -8.96
CA LEU A 24 -8.93 -3.50 -8.32
C LEU A 24 -9.68 -2.64 -9.35
N GLU A 25 -9.06 -2.33 -10.49
CA GLU A 25 -9.64 -1.47 -11.51
C GLU A 25 -10.90 -2.06 -12.14
N LEU A 26 -10.92 -3.38 -12.35
CA LEU A 26 -12.10 -4.11 -12.85
C LEU A 26 -13.34 -3.90 -11.98
N VAL A 27 -13.16 -3.75 -10.66
CA VAL A 27 -14.26 -3.59 -9.70
C VAL A 27 -14.52 -2.11 -9.37
N HIS A 28 -13.46 -1.33 -9.15
CA HIS A 28 -13.52 -0.01 -8.54
C HIS A 28 -13.28 1.15 -9.52
N LYS A 29 -12.91 0.89 -10.77
CA LYS A 29 -12.48 1.88 -11.78
C LYS A 29 -11.06 2.42 -11.53
N PHE A 30 -10.39 2.80 -12.62
CA PHE A 30 -8.99 3.24 -12.62
C PHE A 30 -8.72 4.42 -11.68
N TRP A 31 -9.57 5.46 -11.66
CA TRP A 31 -9.29 6.67 -10.89
C TRP A 31 -9.29 6.43 -9.37
N ARG A 32 -10.13 5.51 -8.86
CA ARG A 32 -10.14 5.14 -7.44
C ARG A 32 -8.86 4.41 -7.06
N CYS A 33 -8.43 3.48 -7.91
CA CYS A 33 -7.22 2.71 -7.70
C CYS A 33 -5.97 3.61 -7.78
N GLY A 34 -5.94 4.52 -8.76
CA GLY A 34 -4.89 5.53 -8.90
C GLY A 34 -4.78 6.45 -7.68
N LEU A 35 -5.91 6.91 -7.12
CA LEU A 35 -5.90 7.72 -5.89
C LEU A 35 -5.33 6.95 -4.69
N VAL A 36 -5.76 5.70 -4.47
CA VAL A 36 -5.22 4.88 -3.38
C VAL A 36 -3.72 4.64 -3.54
N TYR A 37 -3.27 4.35 -4.77
CA TYR A 37 -1.85 4.17 -5.07
C TYR A 37 -1.04 5.43 -4.77
N LEU A 38 -1.48 6.60 -5.25
CA LEU A 38 -0.78 7.87 -5.04
C LEU A 38 -0.73 8.26 -3.55
N LEU A 39 -1.85 8.15 -2.85
CA LEU A 39 -1.91 8.43 -1.41
C LEU A 39 -1.05 7.43 -0.62
N GLY A 40 -0.98 6.18 -1.07
CA GLY A 40 -0.08 5.16 -0.55
C GLY A 40 1.40 5.52 -0.71
N VAL A 41 1.81 6.01 -1.89
CA VAL A 41 3.18 6.49 -2.11
C VAL A 41 3.51 7.66 -1.19
N ILE A 42 2.60 8.63 -1.05
CA ILE A 42 2.77 9.78 -0.16
C ILE A 42 2.90 9.32 1.29
N ALA A 43 1.98 8.49 1.77
CA ALA A 43 1.98 8.00 3.15
C ALA A 43 3.19 7.12 3.46
N GLY A 44 3.60 6.25 2.53
CA GLY A 44 4.83 5.47 2.66
C GLY A 44 6.07 6.36 2.72
N SER A 45 6.11 7.43 1.91
CA SER A 45 7.21 8.40 1.95
C SER A 45 7.26 9.17 3.26
N LEU A 46 6.10 9.61 3.77
CA LEU A 46 5.97 10.25 5.08
C LEU A 46 6.41 9.30 6.21
N ALA A 47 5.94 8.05 6.23
CA ALA A 47 6.36 7.06 7.22
C ALA A 47 7.88 6.85 7.20
N HIS A 48 8.45 6.72 6.00
CA HIS A 48 9.88 6.53 5.84
C HIS A 48 10.67 7.73 6.35
N SER A 49 10.27 8.96 5.99
CA SER A 49 10.93 10.21 6.42
C SER A 49 11.00 10.37 7.96
N VAL A 50 10.03 9.81 8.69
CA VAL A 50 10.02 9.86 10.15
C VAL A 50 10.90 8.75 10.75
N SER A 51 10.84 7.55 10.17
CA SER A 51 11.46 6.35 10.77
C SER A 51 12.92 6.11 10.38
N ASP A 52 13.30 6.40 9.15
CA ASP A 52 14.60 6.04 8.59
C ASP A 52 15.01 7.04 7.51
N PRO A 53 15.19 8.33 7.87
CA PRO A 53 15.45 9.39 6.91
C PRO A 53 16.84 9.31 6.24
N TYR A 54 17.69 8.38 6.68
CA TYR A 54 19.06 8.18 6.19
C TYR A 54 19.17 7.07 5.14
N VAL A 55 18.07 6.35 4.87
CA VAL A 55 18.05 5.29 3.87
C VAL A 55 17.45 5.82 2.57
N LEU A 56 18.03 5.40 1.44
CA LEU A 56 17.54 5.79 0.13
C LEU A 56 16.11 5.27 -0.08
N LEU A 57 15.18 6.21 -0.24
CA LEU A 57 13.82 5.93 -0.65
C LEU A 57 13.70 6.06 -2.16
N ALA A 58 13.69 4.93 -2.85
CA ALA A 58 13.40 4.87 -4.28
C ALA A 58 12.37 3.77 -4.55
N GLY A 59 11.47 4.01 -5.50
CA GLY A 59 10.56 2.98 -6.00
C GLY A 59 9.09 3.35 -6.02
N ALA A 60 8.35 2.49 -6.72
CA ALA A 60 6.89 2.40 -6.76
C ALA A 60 6.29 1.58 -5.60
N SER A 61 7.13 0.97 -4.76
CA SER A 61 6.72 -0.08 -3.82
C SER A 61 5.76 0.42 -2.74
N GLY A 62 5.88 1.65 -2.24
CA GLY A 62 4.89 2.23 -1.32
C GLY A 62 3.46 2.22 -1.91
N GLY A 63 3.33 2.47 -3.22
CA GLY A 63 2.06 2.35 -3.93
C GLY A 63 1.64 0.89 -4.15
N CYS A 64 2.58 -0.01 -4.43
CA CYS A 64 2.28 -1.45 -4.56
C CYS A 64 1.74 -2.04 -3.24
N TYR A 65 2.36 -1.70 -2.11
CA TYR A 65 1.87 -2.10 -0.80
C TYR A 65 0.54 -1.43 -0.46
N ALA A 66 0.29 -0.21 -0.94
CA ALA A 66 -1.03 0.40 -0.85
C ALA A 66 -2.09 -0.37 -1.63
N LEU A 67 -1.77 -0.91 -2.83
CA LEU A 67 -2.70 -1.80 -3.55
C LEU A 67 -2.97 -3.09 -2.77
N ILE A 68 -1.96 -3.69 -2.14
CA ILE A 68 -2.13 -4.83 -1.23
C ILE A 68 -3.09 -4.49 -0.09
N GLY A 69 -2.88 -3.34 0.57
CA GLY A 69 -3.77 -2.85 1.63
C GLY A 69 -5.19 -2.55 1.14
N ALA A 70 -5.31 -2.02 -0.08
CA ALA A 70 -6.59 -1.71 -0.71
C ALA A 70 -7.40 -2.99 -1.01
N HIS A 71 -6.74 -4.07 -1.44
CA HIS A 71 -7.37 -5.39 -1.56
C HIS A 71 -7.89 -5.87 -0.21
N LEU A 72 -7.10 -5.74 0.85
CA LEU A 72 -7.55 -6.11 2.20
C LEU A 72 -8.77 -5.30 2.64
N ALA A 73 -8.78 -3.98 2.40
CA ALA A 73 -9.95 -3.14 2.65
C ALA A 73 -11.18 -3.61 1.86
N THR A 74 -11.03 -3.91 0.56
CA THR A 74 -12.13 -4.43 -0.26
C THR A 74 -12.67 -5.75 0.29
N ILE A 75 -11.79 -6.67 0.68
CA ILE A 75 -12.15 -7.97 1.27
C ILE A 75 -12.94 -7.77 2.57
N ILE A 76 -12.48 -6.90 3.47
CA ILE A 76 -13.15 -6.62 4.75
C ILE A 76 -14.55 -6.03 4.52
N MET A 77 -14.66 -5.05 3.63
CA MET A 77 -15.91 -4.32 3.38
C MET A 77 -16.92 -5.11 2.55
N ASN A 78 -16.47 -6.03 1.68
CA ASN A 78 -17.34 -6.67 0.70
C ASN A 78 -17.34 -8.21 0.77
N TRP A 79 -16.84 -8.81 1.86
CA TRP A 79 -16.64 -10.27 1.96
C TRP A 79 -17.84 -11.08 1.47
N LYS A 80 -19.04 -10.80 2.00
CA LYS A 80 -20.26 -11.56 1.66
C LYS A 80 -20.58 -11.49 0.16
N ALA A 81 -20.52 -10.29 -0.41
CA ALA A 81 -20.79 -10.07 -1.84
C ALA A 81 -19.72 -10.73 -2.73
N MET A 82 -18.47 -10.81 -2.27
CA MET A 82 -17.38 -11.43 -3.02
C MET A 82 -17.41 -12.97 -2.98
N GLN A 83 -18.17 -13.57 -2.06
CA GLN A 83 -18.35 -15.03 -1.99
C GLN A 83 -19.66 -15.50 -2.66
N GLU A 84 -20.59 -14.58 -2.94
CA GLU A 84 -21.83 -14.92 -3.60
C GLU A 84 -21.57 -15.32 -5.05
N GLY A 85 -21.81 -16.60 -5.38
CA GLY A 85 -21.60 -17.13 -6.73
C GLY A 85 -20.15 -17.06 -7.23
N TRP A 86 -19.15 -17.03 -6.34
CA TRP A 86 -17.76 -16.80 -6.73
C TRP A 86 -17.17 -17.87 -7.67
N LEU A 87 -17.75 -19.07 -7.72
CA LEU A 87 -17.36 -20.15 -8.64
C LEU A 87 -18.10 -20.13 -9.98
N SER A 88 -18.98 -19.15 -10.22
CA SER A 88 -19.87 -19.17 -11.40
C SER A 88 -19.16 -18.87 -12.72
N ASN A 89 -18.05 -18.10 -12.68
CA ASN A 89 -17.24 -17.79 -13.86
C ASN A 89 -15.82 -17.36 -13.45
N PRO A 90 -14.85 -17.32 -14.38
CA PRO A 90 -13.46 -17.00 -14.07
C PRO A 90 -13.24 -15.60 -13.47
N VAL A 91 -14.05 -14.61 -13.85
CA VAL A 91 -13.94 -13.23 -13.36
C VAL A 91 -14.39 -13.14 -11.90
N ASN A 92 -15.49 -13.81 -11.55
CA ASN A 92 -15.98 -13.92 -10.19
C ASN A 92 -15.00 -14.71 -9.30
N PHE A 93 -14.39 -15.76 -9.85
CA PHE A 93 -13.36 -16.52 -9.15
C PHE A 93 -12.15 -15.65 -8.79
N LEU A 94 -11.58 -14.94 -9.77
CA LEU A 94 -10.45 -14.03 -9.57
C LEU A 94 -10.81 -12.84 -8.66
N SER A 95 -12.06 -12.39 -8.70
CA SER A 95 -12.53 -11.28 -7.88
C SER A 95 -12.92 -11.70 -6.46
N SER A 96 -12.98 -13.00 -6.17
CA SER A 96 -13.40 -13.52 -4.87
C SER A 96 -12.47 -13.10 -3.74
N GLY A 97 -13.02 -13.05 -2.51
CA GLY A 97 -12.25 -12.66 -1.34
C GLY A 97 -11.13 -13.66 -1.02
N VAL A 98 -11.37 -14.96 -1.26
CA VAL A 98 -10.41 -16.03 -1.00
C VAL A 98 -9.22 -15.94 -1.96
N VAL A 99 -9.48 -15.83 -3.27
CA VAL A 99 -8.41 -15.75 -4.28
C VAL A 99 -7.59 -14.48 -4.08
N ARG A 100 -8.24 -13.33 -3.84
CA ARG A 100 -7.52 -12.08 -3.55
C ARG A 100 -6.68 -12.19 -2.29
N LEU A 101 -7.19 -12.82 -1.22
CA LEU A 101 -6.42 -13.03 0.02
C LEU A 101 -5.17 -13.89 -0.23
N ILE A 102 -5.31 -14.98 -0.99
CA ILE A 102 -4.17 -15.83 -1.37
C ILE A 102 -3.16 -15.04 -2.21
N LEU A 103 -3.63 -14.28 -3.21
CA LEU A 103 -2.78 -13.46 -4.06
C LEU A 103 -1.98 -12.42 -3.27
N ILE A 104 -2.62 -11.69 -2.35
CA ILE A 104 -1.91 -10.68 -1.55
C ILE A 104 -0.90 -11.32 -0.59
N LEU A 105 -1.20 -12.50 -0.02
CA LEU A 105 -0.27 -13.22 0.85
C LEU A 105 0.93 -13.75 0.06
N LEU A 106 0.70 -14.35 -1.13
CA LEU A 106 1.76 -14.87 -1.97
C LEU A 106 2.64 -13.76 -2.54
N LEU A 107 2.03 -12.72 -3.11
CA LEU A 107 2.77 -11.64 -3.77
C LEU A 107 3.43 -10.69 -2.76
N GLY A 108 2.69 -10.25 -1.74
CA GLY A 108 3.21 -9.36 -0.70
C GLY A 108 4.20 -10.07 0.22
N GLY A 109 3.88 -11.31 0.63
CA GLY A 109 4.79 -12.14 1.42
C GLY A 109 6.03 -12.56 0.64
N GLY A 110 5.89 -12.88 -0.65
CA GLY A 110 7.01 -13.17 -1.54
C GLY A 110 7.96 -11.99 -1.72
N ASP A 111 7.42 -10.79 -2.00
CA ASP A 111 8.22 -9.56 -2.12
C ASP A 111 8.93 -9.21 -0.80
N THR A 112 8.21 -9.25 0.32
CA THR A 112 8.79 -9.01 1.66
C THR A 112 9.85 -10.06 2.00
N GLY A 113 9.56 -11.34 1.76
CA GLY A 113 10.46 -12.45 2.04
C GLY A 113 11.74 -12.38 1.20
N PHE A 114 11.62 -12.03 -0.08
CA PHE A 114 12.77 -11.81 -0.96
C PHE A 114 13.62 -10.62 -0.48
N ALA A 115 12.99 -9.52 -0.06
CA ALA A 115 13.70 -8.37 0.48
C ALA A 115 14.45 -8.70 1.79
N ILE A 116 13.84 -9.51 2.67
CA ILE A 116 14.50 -10.01 3.89
C ILE A 116 15.67 -10.93 3.54
N TYR A 117 15.47 -11.89 2.64
CA TYR A 117 16.52 -12.81 2.20
C TYR A 117 17.72 -12.08 1.58
N ALA A 118 17.46 -11.12 0.69
CA ALA A 118 18.50 -10.28 0.08
C ALA A 118 19.29 -9.50 1.14
N ARG A 119 18.61 -8.99 2.18
CA ARG A 119 19.25 -8.28 3.30
C ARG A 119 20.13 -9.18 4.15
N LEU A 120 19.71 -10.42 4.39
CA LEU A 120 20.49 -11.39 5.17
C LEU A 120 21.72 -11.89 4.41
N THR A 121 21.61 -12.03 3.09
CA THR A 121 22.70 -12.55 2.24
C THR A 121 23.69 -11.49 1.79
N ASN A 122 23.27 -10.23 1.64
CA ASN A 122 24.12 -9.13 1.21
C ASN A 122 23.98 -7.90 2.15
N PRO A 123 24.55 -7.94 3.37
CA PRO A 123 24.36 -6.89 4.37
C PRO A 123 24.89 -5.50 3.97
N GLN A 124 25.82 -5.45 3.01
CA GLN A 124 26.45 -4.23 2.50
C GLN A 124 25.70 -3.62 1.30
N ALA A 125 24.69 -4.30 0.76
CA ALA A 125 23.87 -3.78 -0.32
C ALA A 125 22.92 -2.67 0.17
N THR A 126 22.42 -1.88 -0.78
CA THR A 126 21.45 -0.81 -0.55
C THR A 126 20.19 -1.34 0.15
N ARG A 127 19.77 -0.65 1.21
CA ARG A 127 18.67 -1.09 2.08
C ARG A 127 17.34 -0.61 1.53
N VAL A 128 16.36 -1.52 1.47
CA VAL A 128 14.95 -1.17 1.21
C VAL A 128 14.31 -0.76 2.53
N GLY A 129 13.68 0.42 2.55
CA GLY A 129 12.97 0.91 3.73
C GLY A 129 11.66 0.15 3.97
N PHE A 130 11.66 -0.78 4.93
CA PHE A 130 10.44 -1.51 5.32
C PHE A 130 9.33 -0.58 5.84
N SER A 131 9.69 0.56 6.44
CA SER A 131 8.74 1.57 6.88
C SER A 131 7.93 2.18 5.74
N ALA A 132 8.52 2.33 4.55
CA ALA A 132 7.81 2.80 3.38
C ALA A 132 6.73 1.79 2.92
N HIS A 133 7.06 0.50 2.98
CA HIS A 133 6.13 -0.57 2.64
C HIS A 133 4.98 -0.66 3.65
N LEU A 134 5.30 -0.61 4.95
CA LEU A 134 4.30 -0.61 6.01
C LEU A 134 3.40 0.63 5.97
N GLY A 135 3.98 1.82 5.76
CA GLY A 135 3.23 3.06 5.61
C GLY A 135 2.31 3.03 4.39
N GLY A 136 2.80 2.53 3.26
CA GLY A 136 2.00 2.32 2.06
C GLY A 136 0.86 1.33 2.28
N PHE A 137 1.12 0.16 2.88
CA PHE A 137 0.12 -0.85 3.21
C PHE A 137 -0.96 -0.30 4.15
N GLY A 138 -0.56 0.33 5.26
CA GLY A 138 -1.48 0.92 6.21
C GLY A 138 -2.36 1.99 5.57
N ALA A 139 -1.78 2.87 4.75
CA ALA A 139 -2.54 3.84 3.97
C ALA A 139 -3.49 3.17 2.98
N GLY A 140 -3.07 2.10 2.30
CA GLY A 140 -3.92 1.31 1.42
C GLY A 140 -5.17 0.78 2.12
N VAL A 141 -5.02 0.24 3.33
CA VAL A 141 -6.16 -0.22 4.15
C VAL A 141 -7.06 0.95 4.53
N LEU A 142 -6.48 2.01 5.11
CA LEU A 142 -7.26 3.13 5.65
C LEU A 142 -7.92 3.98 4.56
N VAL A 143 -7.23 4.26 3.46
CA VAL A 143 -7.73 5.05 2.33
C VAL A 143 -8.61 4.19 1.41
N GLY A 144 -8.39 2.87 1.39
CA GLY A 144 -9.22 1.93 0.63
C GLY A 144 -10.68 1.95 1.07
N VAL A 145 -10.95 2.02 2.38
CA VAL A 145 -12.32 2.07 2.94
C VAL A 145 -13.14 3.25 2.40
N PRO A 146 -12.67 4.52 2.44
CA PRO A 146 -13.41 5.66 1.93
C PRO A 146 -13.38 5.81 0.40
N ILE A 147 -12.31 5.38 -0.28
CA ILE A 147 -12.16 5.61 -1.72
C ILE A 147 -12.75 4.48 -2.56
N LEU A 148 -12.62 3.22 -2.16
CA LEU A 148 -13.10 2.09 -2.97
C LEU A 148 -14.61 1.91 -2.88
N ARG A 149 -15.16 1.07 -3.74
CA ARG A 149 -16.61 0.82 -3.77
C ARG A 149 -17.00 -0.12 -2.64
N ASN A 150 -18.01 0.28 -1.90
CA ASN A 150 -18.74 -0.56 -0.97
C ASN A 150 -20.06 -0.96 -1.63
N LEU A 151 -20.22 -2.25 -1.93
CA LEU A 151 -21.34 -2.78 -2.71
C LEU A 151 -22.65 -2.76 -1.91
N LYS A 152 -22.58 -2.98 -0.59
CA LYS A 152 -23.74 -2.98 0.31
C LYS A 152 -23.35 -2.36 1.65
N VAL A 153 -23.70 -1.09 1.82
CA VAL A 153 -23.31 -0.31 2.99
C VAL A 153 -24.08 -0.72 4.25
N GLU A 154 -23.36 -1.18 5.26
CA GLU A 154 -23.82 -1.48 6.61
C GLU A 154 -23.58 -0.28 7.56
N ARG A 155 -24.22 -0.27 8.74
CA ARG A 155 -24.11 0.85 9.70
C ARG A 155 -22.69 1.04 10.25
N TRP A 156 -22.01 -0.06 10.58
CA TRP A 156 -20.65 -0.04 11.14
C TRP A 156 -19.62 0.50 10.14
N GLU A 157 -19.87 0.30 8.85
CA GLU A 157 -19.00 0.75 7.76
C GLU A 157 -18.98 2.27 7.62
N LYS A 158 -20.08 2.95 7.95
CA LYS A 158 -20.14 4.42 8.00
C LYS A 158 -19.27 4.99 9.13
N VAL A 159 -19.22 4.30 10.26
CA VAL A 159 -18.34 4.68 11.38
C VAL A 159 -16.89 4.42 10.99
N CYS A 160 -16.61 3.24 10.43
CA CYS A 160 -15.29 2.87 9.93
C CYS A 160 -14.76 3.89 8.91
N PHE A 161 -15.61 4.34 7.97
CA PHE A 161 -15.29 5.39 7.00
C PHE A 161 -14.73 6.65 7.65
N TRP A 162 -15.43 7.21 8.65
CA TRP A 162 -14.99 8.43 9.32
C TRP A 162 -13.75 8.21 10.18
N VAL A 163 -13.68 7.07 10.88
CA VAL A 163 -12.49 6.68 11.66
C VAL A 163 -11.26 6.62 10.76
N CYS A 164 -11.36 5.98 9.59
CA CYS A 164 -10.27 5.91 8.62
C CYS A 164 -9.83 7.29 8.13
N ILE A 165 -10.76 8.20 7.82
CA ILE A 165 -10.42 9.57 7.41
C ILE A 165 -9.67 10.31 8.52
N VAL A 166 -10.15 10.21 9.77
CA VAL A 166 -9.50 10.85 10.92
C VAL A 166 -8.09 10.30 11.12
N LEU A 167 -7.93 8.98 11.10
CA LEU A 167 -6.62 8.35 11.29
C LEU A 167 -5.60 8.75 10.21
N VAL A 168 -6.00 8.74 8.93
CA VAL A 168 -5.12 9.17 7.83
C VAL A 168 -4.75 10.64 7.96
N SER A 169 -5.71 11.50 8.33
CA SER A 169 -5.47 12.94 8.51
C SER A 169 -4.52 13.20 9.67
N CYS A 170 -4.74 12.56 10.83
CA CYS A 170 -3.87 12.66 11.99
C CYS A 170 -2.45 12.18 11.67
N PHE A 171 -2.31 11.03 11.00
CA PHE A 171 -1.01 10.51 10.57
C PHE A 171 -0.28 11.51 9.65
N ALA A 172 -0.96 12.01 8.62
CA ALA A 172 -0.36 12.94 7.67
C ALA A 172 0.07 14.25 8.35
N ILE A 173 -0.81 14.83 9.18
CA ILE A 173 -0.50 16.06 9.93
C ILE A 173 0.68 15.83 10.87
N ALA A 174 0.69 14.75 11.65
CA ALA A 174 1.77 14.45 12.58
C ALA A 174 3.12 14.27 11.85
N ALA A 175 3.14 13.52 10.74
CA ALA A 175 4.35 13.30 9.95
C ALA A 175 4.86 14.59 9.31
N VAL A 176 3.97 15.44 8.79
CA VAL A 176 4.35 16.74 8.23
C VAL A 176 4.90 17.67 9.31
N LEU A 177 4.22 17.78 10.46
CA LEU A 177 4.69 18.59 11.59
C LEU A 177 6.05 18.10 12.08
N PHE A 178 6.23 16.78 12.21
CA PHE A 178 7.52 16.20 12.57
C PHE A 178 8.62 16.66 11.62
N ASN A 179 8.43 16.52 10.30
CA ASN A 179 9.41 16.94 9.30
C ASN A 179 9.70 18.45 9.38
N VAL A 180 8.67 19.29 9.55
CA VAL A 180 8.83 20.75 9.65
C VAL A 180 9.65 21.15 10.88
N PHE A 181 9.33 20.61 12.06
CA PHE A 181 10.04 20.95 13.30
C PHE A 181 11.44 20.36 13.33
N CYS A 182 11.60 19.13 12.85
CA CYS A 182 12.88 18.45 12.76
C CYS A 182 13.85 19.17 11.80
N ALA A 183 13.35 19.67 10.66
CA ALA A 183 14.12 20.52 9.76
C ALA A 183 14.51 21.87 10.40
N LYS A 184 13.57 22.55 11.06
CA LYS A 184 13.85 23.84 11.75
C LYS A 184 14.88 23.70 12.86
N ALA A 185 14.86 22.58 13.58
CA ALA A 185 15.79 22.31 14.67
C ALA A 185 17.18 21.82 14.18
N GLY A 186 17.37 21.62 12.86
CA GLY A 186 18.60 21.05 12.32
C GLY A 186 18.84 19.59 12.74
N MET A 187 17.79 18.90 13.20
CA MET A 187 17.86 17.51 13.68
C MET A 187 17.50 16.49 12.60
N CYS A 188 16.88 16.94 11.51
CA CYS A 188 16.63 16.10 10.35
C CYS A 188 17.91 16.01 9.51
N PRO A 189 18.29 14.84 9.00
CA PRO A 189 19.36 14.78 8.02
C PRO A 189 19.03 15.68 6.84
N ALA A 190 20.04 16.39 6.36
CA ALA A 190 19.96 17.08 5.09
C ALA A 190 19.43 16.08 4.05
N SER A 191 18.39 16.46 3.33
CA SER A 191 18.03 15.80 2.08
C SER A 191 19.33 15.68 1.29
N VAL A 192 19.77 14.45 1.02
CA VAL A 192 20.85 14.21 0.07
C VAL A 192 20.30 14.68 -1.27
N LEU A 193 20.58 15.95 -1.58
CA LEU A 193 20.35 16.60 -2.85
C LEU A 193 21.51 16.21 -3.77
#